data_AF-A0AAV0S1D2-F1
#
_entry.id   AF-A0AAV0S1D2-F1
#
_cell.length_a   1.000
_cell.length_b   1.000
_cell.length_c   1.000
_cell.angle_alpha   90.00
_cell.angle_beta   90.00
_cell.angle_gamma   90.00
#
_symmetry.space_group_name_H-M   'P 1'
#
loop_
_entity.id
_entity.type
_entity.pdbx_description
1 polymer ?
#
loop_
_entity_poly.entity_id
_entity_poly.type
_entity_poly.pdbx_seq_one_letter_code
_entity_poly.pdbx_strand_id
1 'polypeptide(L)'
;MAPGFMAKDMGFENTAGPEGFQAVAFLSQSDYSVYYNCQFDGYQDTLCPLAYRQFYRDCVISGTIDFIFGVARTVIQGGTLVVRKPMDNQQNVVTAEGRQDPNGVSAIVIMNSHITADPAYLPVKNQFPTYLGRPWKNFSRTVIMHTVIDDIITPAGWVPWDARWGLDTLYYAEFENTGPGSNTQGRVTWPGIKHITPQEAEQFTPVKFYAEGDSWIKDANVPYTAGMS
;
A
#
# COMPACT_ATOMS: atom_id res chain seq x y z
N MET A 1 -6.28 14.12 -13.91
CA MET A 1 -6.65 15.04 -12.80
C MET A 1 -5.68 16.21 -12.82
N ALA A 2 -6.11 17.43 -12.48
CA ALA A 2 -5.22 18.59 -12.39
C ALA A 2 -4.30 18.50 -11.15
N PRO A 3 -3.12 19.15 -11.14
CA PRO A 3 -2.27 19.25 -9.95
C PRO A 3 -3.02 19.88 -8.77
N GLY A 4 -2.71 19.45 -7.55
CA GLY A 4 -3.34 19.94 -6.32
C GLY A 4 -4.77 19.45 -6.12
N PHE A 5 -5.17 18.35 -6.78
CA PHE A 5 -6.48 17.77 -6.55
C PHE A 5 -6.61 17.32 -5.09
N MET A 6 -7.69 17.72 -4.45
CA MET A 6 -8.02 17.28 -3.09
C MET A 6 -9.41 16.65 -3.07
N ALA A 7 -9.52 15.49 -2.42
CA ALA A 7 -10.80 14.90 -2.03
C ALA A 7 -10.85 14.76 -0.51
N LYS A 8 -12.03 15.02 0.06
CA LYS A 8 -12.26 14.95 1.50
C LYS A 8 -13.67 14.45 1.79
N ASP A 9 -13.81 13.59 2.81
CA ASP A 9 -15.10 13.12 3.35
C ASP A 9 -16.00 12.47 2.27
N MET A 10 -15.42 11.63 1.40
CA MET A 10 -16.15 11.02 0.29
C MET A 10 -15.68 9.61 -0.09
N GLY A 11 -16.56 8.84 -0.72
CA GLY A 11 -16.30 7.48 -1.20
C GLY A 11 -16.20 7.38 -2.71
N PHE A 12 -15.32 6.49 -3.19
CA PHE A 12 -15.19 6.06 -4.58
C PHE A 12 -15.31 4.54 -4.61
N GLU A 13 -16.26 4.03 -5.38
CA GLU A 13 -16.58 2.59 -5.40
C GLU A 13 -16.63 2.06 -6.83
N ASN A 14 -16.13 0.83 -7.02
CA ASN A 14 -16.42 0.03 -8.20
C ASN A 14 -17.14 -1.27 -7.81
N THR A 15 -18.38 -1.40 -8.27
CA THR A 15 -19.29 -2.51 -7.91
C THR A 15 -19.21 -3.70 -8.87
N ALA A 16 -18.17 -3.81 -9.71
CA ALA A 16 -18.03 -4.94 -10.65
C ALA A 16 -17.97 -6.31 -9.96
N GLY A 17 -17.62 -6.34 -8.67
CA GLY A 17 -17.44 -7.57 -7.91
C GLY A 17 -16.12 -8.28 -8.22
N PRO A 18 -15.80 -9.35 -7.48
CA PRO A 18 -14.58 -10.11 -7.72
C PRO A 18 -14.62 -10.85 -9.08
N GLU A 19 -15.81 -11.15 -9.61
CA GLU A 19 -16.01 -11.74 -10.95
C GLU A 19 -15.71 -10.76 -12.08
N GLY A 20 -15.67 -9.46 -11.78
CA GLY A 20 -15.30 -8.40 -12.72
C GLY A 20 -13.81 -8.32 -13.03
N PHE A 21 -12.97 -9.10 -12.32
CA PHE A 21 -11.51 -9.00 -12.38
C PHE A 21 -11.02 -7.57 -12.13
N GLN A 22 -10.08 -7.05 -12.93
CA GLN A 22 -9.55 -5.69 -12.78
C GLN A 22 -10.65 -4.64 -12.91
N ALA A 23 -10.94 -3.94 -11.82
CA ALA A 23 -12.00 -2.95 -11.77
C ALA A 23 -11.65 -1.81 -10.82
N VAL A 24 -11.01 -0.77 -11.38
CA VAL A 24 -10.52 0.38 -10.62
C VAL A 24 -11.67 1.21 -10.05
N ALA A 25 -11.64 1.47 -8.75
CA ALA A 25 -12.54 2.43 -8.09
C ALA A 25 -12.01 3.85 -8.20
N PHE A 26 -10.69 4.02 -8.08
CA PHE A 26 -10.07 5.33 -8.21
C PHE A 26 -8.67 5.26 -8.81
N LEU A 27 -8.43 6.08 -9.84
CA LEU A 27 -7.11 6.25 -10.46
C LEU A 27 -6.68 7.70 -10.31
N SER A 28 -5.56 7.94 -9.63
CA SER A 28 -4.96 9.27 -9.55
C SER A 28 -3.72 9.39 -10.40
N GLN A 29 -3.74 10.40 -11.25
CA GLN A 29 -2.57 10.91 -11.97
C GLN A 29 -2.36 12.40 -11.63
N SER A 30 -2.78 12.83 -10.43
CA SER A 30 -2.63 14.21 -9.95
C SER A 30 -1.36 14.34 -9.13
N ASP A 31 -0.57 15.34 -9.44
CA ASP A 31 0.58 15.73 -8.64
C ASP A 31 0.18 16.60 -7.45
N TYR A 32 0.89 16.46 -6.33
CA TYR A 32 0.56 17.11 -5.06
C TYR A 32 -0.90 16.89 -4.62
N SER A 33 -1.41 15.67 -4.79
CA SER A 33 -2.80 15.35 -4.47
C SER A 33 -2.98 14.84 -3.05
N VAL A 34 -4.03 15.32 -2.37
CA VAL A 34 -4.36 14.95 -1.00
C VAL A 34 -5.74 14.30 -0.94
N TYR A 35 -5.81 13.15 -0.26
CA TYR A 35 -7.04 12.42 0.00
C TYR A 35 -7.20 12.31 1.50
N TYR A 36 -8.24 12.90 2.08
CA TYR A 36 -8.43 12.92 3.54
C TYR A 36 -9.79 12.39 3.94
N ASN A 37 -9.83 11.37 4.79
CA ASN A 37 -11.07 10.72 5.22
C ASN A 37 -11.91 10.26 4.01
N CYS A 38 -11.23 9.63 3.04
CA CYS A 38 -11.86 9.06 1.86
C CYS A 38 -12.01 7.54 1.97
N GLN A 39 -13.03 6.99 1.32
CA GLN A 39 -13.18 5.55 1.14
C GLN A 39 -12.91 5.18 -0.32
N PHE A 40 -12.11 4.14 -0.53
CA PHE A 40 -11.87 3.54 -1.84
C PHE A 40 -12.26 2.06 -1.77
N ASP A 41 -13.36 1.70 -2.41
CA ASP A 41 -13.94 0.36 -2.30
C ASP A 41 -14.02 -0.36 -3.65
N GLY A 42 -13.54 -1.60 -3.67
CA GLY A 42 -13.56 -2.46 -4.84
C GLY A 42 -13.06 -3.86 -4.49
N TYR A 43 -12.66 -4.61 -5.52
CA TYR A 43 -12.08 -5.95 -5.37
C TYR A 43 -10.66 -5.98 -5.93
N GLN A 44 -10.47 -6.34 -7.19
CA GLN A 44 -9.15 -6.34 -7.80
C GLN A 44 -8.86 -4.96 -8.38
N ASP A 45 -7.65 -4.45 -8.15
CA ASP A 45 -7.15 -3.16 -8.66
C ASP A 45 -7.93 -1.93 -8.11
N THR A 46 -8.38 -1.94 -6.84
CA THR A 46 -9.23 -0.87 -6.27
C THR A 46 -8.66 0.54 -6.42
N LEU A 47 -7.45 0.79 -5.90
CA LEU A 47 -6.80 2.10 -5.90
C LEU A 47 -5.55 2.09 -6.77
N CYS A 48 -5.51 3.00 -7.75
CA CYS A 48 -4.40 3.18 -8.66
C CYS A 48 -3.70 4.54 -8.49
N PRO A 49 -2.68 4.66 -7.61
CA PRO A 49 -1.75 5.81 -7.59
C PRO A 49 -0.82 5.74 -8.82
N LEU A 50 -1.30 6.21 -9.96
CA LEU A 50 -0.65 5.98 -11.26
C LEU A 50 0.64 6.80 -11.45
N ALA A 51 0.71 8.04 -10.96
CA ALA A 51 1.88 8.89 -11.15
C ALA A 51 1.99 10.01 -10.10
N TYR A 52 3.17 10.64 -10.04
CA TYR A 52 3.44 11.84 -9.25
C TYR A 52 3.34 11.63 -7.73
N ARG A 53 3.11 12.70 -6.96
CA ARG A 53 3.14 12.71 -5.49
C ARG A 53 1.72 12.73 -4.92
N GLN A 54 1.42 11.79 -4.03
CA GLN A 54 0.06 11.57 -3.54
C GLN A 54 0.06 11.20 -2.06
N PHE A 55 -0.73 11.93 -1.26
CA PHE A 55 -0.84 11.73 0.19
C PHE A 55 -2.26 11.32 0.56
N TYR A 56 -2.40 10.20 1.25
CA TYR A 56 -3.65 9.65 1.72
C TYR A 56 -3.65 9.66 3.24
N ARG A 57 -4.61 10.35 3.85
CA ARG A 57 -4.73 10.51 5.30
C ARG A 57 -6.07 9.98 5.80
N ASP A 58 -6.03 9.10 6.81
CA ASP A 58 -7.23 8.54 7.45
C ASP A 58 -8.22 7.94 6.44
N CYS A 59 -7.71 7.35 5.35
CA CYS A 59 -8.52 6.73 4.32
C CYS A 59 -8.80 5.26 4.63
N VAL A 60 -9.95 4.77 4.19
CA VAL A 60 -10.29 3.34 4.18
C VAL A 60 -10.13 2.83 2.75
N ILE A 61 -9.32 1.79 2.57
CA ILE A 61 -9.06 1.20 1.25
C ILE A 61 -9.33 -0.30 1.32
N SER A 62 -10.30 -0.79 0.54
CA SER A 62 -10.75 -2.17 0.59
C SER A 62 -10.61 -2.90 -0.75
N GLY A 63 -10.15 -4.15 -0.70
CA GLY A 63 -10.01 -4.96 -1.90
C GLY A 63 -9.42 -6.35 -1.68
N THR A 64 -9.03 -6.98 -2.77
CA THR A 64 -8.59 -8.39 -2.82
C THR A 64 -7.20 -8.51 -3.46
N ILE A 65 -7.13 -8.57 -4.79
CA ILE A 65 -5.89 -8.71 -5.55
C ILE A 65 -5.35 -7.33 -5.94
N ASP A 66 -4.09 -7.07 -5.62
CA ASP A 66 -3.35 -5.87 -6.01
C ASP A 66 -4.12 -4.56 -5.73
N PHE A 67 -4.86 -4.51 -4.62
CA PHE A 67 -5.88 -3.47 -4.46
C PHE A 67 -5.29 -2.06 -4.20
N ILE A 68 -3.98 -1.96 -3.98
CA ILE A 68 -3.21 -0.72 -4.09
C ILE A 68 -2.05 -0.96 -5.06
N PHE A 69 -2.17 -0.47 -6.29
CA PHE A 69 -1.17 -0.71 -7.34
C PHE A 69 -0.84 0.56 -8.10
N GLY A 70 0.39 0.68 -8.59
CA GLY A 70 0.80 1.88 -9.33
C GLY A 70 2.27 2.21 -9.15
N VAL A 71 2.66 3.41 -9.57
CA VAL A 71 4.05 3.87 -9.62
C VAL A 71 4.20 5.33 -9.18
N ALA A 72 3.23 5.86 -8.43
CA ALA A 72 3.36 7.15 -7.77
C ALA A 72 4.32 7.10 -6.56
N ARG A 73 4.75 8.27 -6.11
CA ARG A 73 5.29 8.49 -4.76
C ARG A 73 4.09 8.62 -3.82
N THR A 74 3.74 7.53 -3.17
CA THR A 74 2.52 7.40 -2.40
C THR A 74 2.84 7.23 -0.93
N VAL A 75 2.24 8.07 -0.08
CA VAL A 75 2.21 7.82 1.37
C VAL A 75 0.76 7.69 1.82
N ILE A 76 0.46 6.58 2.49
CA ILE A 76 -0.80 6.32 3.19
C ILE A 76 -0.50 6.38 4.69
N GLN A 77 -1.12 7.34 5.37
CA GLN A 77 -0.89 7.62 6.79
C GLN A 77 -2.21 7.58 7.56
N GLY A 78 -2.26 6.84 8.67
CA GLY A 78 -3.53 6.67 9.42
C GLY A 78 -4.57 5.83 8.68
N GLY A 79 -4.18 5.13 7.61
CA GLY A 79 -5.12 4.39 6.76
C GLY A 79 -5.60 3.10 7.41
N THR A 80 -6.81 2.66 7.03
CA THR A 80 -7.31 1.31 7.30
C THR A 80 -7.38 0.54 5.98
N LEU A 81 -6.55 -0.48 5.83
CA LEU A 81 -6.47 -1.31 4.64
C LEU A 81 -7.24 -2.61 4.91
N VAL A 82 -8.36 -2.79 4.23
CA VAL A 82 -9.33 -3.86 4.52
C VAL A 82 -9.28 -4.93 3.44
N VAL A 83 -8.76 -6.10 3.80
CA VAL A 83 -8.73 -7.27 2.93
C VAL A 83 -10.13 -7.91 2.86
N ARG A 84 -10.67 -8.05 1.65
CA ARG A 84 -11.99 -8.66 1.39
C ARG A 84 -11.85 -10.14 1.01
N LYS A 85 -12.97 -10.85 1.00
CA LYS A 85 -13.05 -12.23 0.47
C LYS A 85 -12.90 -12.22 -1.07
N PRO A 86 -11.92 -12.92 -1.64
CA PRO A 86 -11.78 -13.06 -3.09
C PRO A 86 -12.63 -14.23 -3.62
N MET A 87 -12.51 -14.55 -4.92
CA MET A 87 -13.07 -15.79 -5.48
C MET A 87 -12.28 -17.02 -5.05
N ASP A 88 -12.89 -18.19 -5.22
CA ASP A 88 -12.24 -19.48 -5.03
C ASP A 88 -10.93 -19.59 -5.83
N ASN A 89 -9.90 -20.17 -5.21
CA ASN A 89 -8.55 -20.35 -5.78
C ASN A 89 -7.78 -19.05 -6.07
N GLN A 90 -8.22 -17.90 -5.55
CA GLN A 90 -7.45 -16.67 -5.57
C GLN A 90 -6.68 -16.44 -4.26
N GLN A 91 -5.79 -15.46 -4.30
CA GLN A 91 -5.04 -14.95 -3.16
C GLN A 91 -5.23 -13.45 -3.08
N ASN A 92 -5.17 -12.88 -1.88
CA ASN A 92 -5.21 -11.44 -1.71
C ASN A 92 -3.80 -10.86 -1.68
N VAL A 93 -3.65 -9.65 -2.21
CA VAL A 93 -2.38 -8.93 -2.23
C VAL A 93 -2.65 -7.45 -1.99
N VAL A 94 -2.09 -6.90 -0.92
CA VAL A 94 -2.32 -5.50 -0.52
C VAL A 94 -1.69 -4.54 -1.52
N THR A 95 -0.42 -4.74 -1.86
CA THR A 95 0.29 -3.84 -2.79
C THR A 95 0.86 -4.53 -4.04
N ALA A 96 0.82 -3.81 -5.16
CA ALA A 96 1.54 -4.17 -6.38
C ALA A 96 2.25 -2.93 -6.95
N GLU A 97 3.40 -2.57 -6.38
CA GLU A 97 4.15 -1.38 -6.79
C GLU A 97 4.94 -1.65 -8.08
N GLY A 98 4.87 -0.68 -8.99
CA GLY A 98 5.26 -0.79 -10.40
C GLY A 98 6.54 -0.05 -10.80
N ARG A 99 7.49 0.17 -9.90
CA ARG A 99 8.76 0.83 -10.25
C ARG A 99 9.60 -0.03 -11.22
N GLN A 100 9.98 0.57 -12.34
CA GLN A 100 10.74 -0.08 -13.42
C GLN A 100 12.19 0.41 -13.57
N ASP A 101 12.52 1.56 -12.98
CA ASP A 101 13.85 2.17 -13.07
C ASP A 101 14.51 2.14 -11.68
N PRO A 102 15.76 1.65 -11.54
CA PRO A 102 16.48 1.68 -10.26
C PRO A 102 16.64 3.10 -9.69
N ASN A 103 16.76 4.10 -10.57
CA ASN A 103 16.85 5.52 -10.22
C ASN A 103 15.47 6.15 -9.99
N GLY A 104 14.40 5.40 -10.23
CA GLY A 104 13.03 5.84 -9.98
C GLY A 104 12.80 6.15 -8.50
N VAL A 105 12.07 7.23 -8.25
CA VAL A 105 11.76 7.71 -6.89
C VAL A 105 10.42 7.21 -6.35
N SER A 106 9.65 6.43 -7.13
CA SER A 106 8.35 5.89 -6.72
C SER A 106 8.46 4.88 -5.58
N ALA A 107 7.40 4.82 -4.78
CA ALA A 107 7.20 3.84 -3.72
C ALA A 107 5.77 3.95 -3.20
N ILE A 108 5.25 2.85 -2.68
CA ILE A 108 4.09 2.85 -1.80
C ILE A 108 4.60 2.75 -0.36
N VAL A 109 4.35 3.78 0.44
CA VAL A 109 4.66 3.82 1.87
C VAL A 109 3.35 3.76 2.65
N ILE A 110 3.20 2.75 3.49
CA ILE A 110 2.09 2.60 4.43
C ILE A 110 2.65 2.84 5.82
N MET A 111 2.17 3.87 6.51
CA MET A 111 2.69 4.26 7.82
C MET A 111 1.57 4.59 8.81
N ASN A 112 1.80 4.33 10.11
CA ASN A 112 0.83 4.64 11.17
C ASN A 112 -0.58 4.15 10.84
N SER A 113 -0.69 2.97 10.23
CA SER A 113 -1.91 2.46 9.60
C SER A 113 -2.35 1.15 10.25
N HIS A 114 -3.47 0.59 9.79
CA HIS A 114 -3.96 -0.73 10.20
C HIS A 114 -4.28 -1.58 8.97
N ILE A 115 -3.63 -2.73 8.84
CA ILE A 115 -3.96 -3.76 7.86
C ILE A 115 -4.85 -4.79 8.55
N THR A 116 -6.11 -4.85 8.13
CA THR A 116 -7.18 -5.66 8.71
C THR A 116 -7.99 -6.35 7.61
N ALA A 117 -9.06 -7.04 7.97
CA ALA A 117 -9.92 -7.72 7.02
C ALA A 117 -11.40 -7.46 7.28
N ASP A 118 -12.17 -7.57 6.21
CA ASP A 118 -13.62 -7.57 6.27
C ASP A 118 -14.10 -8.74 7.15
N PRO A 119 -15.13 -8.55 8.01
CA PRO A 119 -15.66 -9.61 8.85
C PRO A 119 -16.05 -10.90 8.09
N ALA A 120 -16.45 -10.80 6.82
CA ALA A 120 -16.80 -11.94 5.98
C ALA A 120 -15.56 -12.74 5.52
N TYR A 121 -14.35 -12.15 5.53
CA TYR A 121 -13.10 -12.85 5.22
C TYR A 121 -12.57 -13.65 6.41
N LEU A 122 -12.74 -13.17 7.64
CA LEU A 122 -12.13 -13.76 8.84
C LEU A 122 -12.42 -15.27 9.02
N PRO A 123 -13.65 -15.80 8.82
CA PRO A 123 -13.94 -17.23 8.95
C PRO A 123 -13.26 -18.10 7.88
N VAL A 124 -12.88 -17.51 6.75
CA VAL A 124 -12.32 -18.22 5.59
C VAL A 124 -10.86 -17.86 5.31
N LYS A 125 -10.22 -17.03 6.15
CA LYS A 125 -8.86 -16.52 5.93
C LYS A 125 -7.82 -17.60 5.62
N ASN A 126 -7.95 -18.78 6.25
CA ASN A 126 -7.04 -19.91 6.06
C ASN A 126 -7.19 -20.62 4.69
N GLN A 127 -8.25 -20.31 3.94
CA GLN A 127 -8.49 -20.85 2.60
C GLN A 127 -7.91 -19.94 1.50
N PHE A 128 -7.67 -18.68 1.82
CA PHE A 128 -7.31 -17.63 0.87
C PHE A 128 -6.07 -16.89 1.38
N PRO A 129 -4.85 -17.26 0.95
CA PRO A 129 -3.65 -16.62 1.46
C PRO A 129 -3.66 -15.12 1.14
N THR A 130 -3.23 -14.30 2.09
CA THR A 130 -3.04 -12.85 1.92
C THR A 130 -1.59 -12.48 2.08
N TYR A 131 -1.11 -11.55 1.25
CA TYR A 131 0.24 -11.02 1.25
C TYR A 131 0.25 -9.49 1.30
N LEU A 132 1.30 -8.93 1.91
CA LEU A 132 1.58 -7.50 1.96
C LEU A 132 1.81 -6.92 0.56
N GLY A 133 2.40 -7.68 -0.35
CA GLY A 133 2.58 -7.23 -1.72
C GLY A 133 3.28 -8.22 -2.64
N ARG A 134 3.36 -7.84 -3.91
CA ARG A 134 4.14 -8.53 -4.96
C ARG A 134 4.72 -7.57 -6.00
N PRO A 135 5.88 -7.88 -6.60
CA PRO A 135 6.59 -6.93 -7.44
C PRO A 135 6.03 -6.90 -8.87
N TRP A 136 5.03 -6.05 -9.13
CA TRP A 136 4.50 -5.85 -10.48
C TRP A 136 5.60 -5.53 -11.50
N LYS A 137 6.63 -4.81 -11.05
CA LYS A 137 7.83 -4.48 -11.84
C LYS A 137 9.12 -4.78 -11.07
N ASN A 138 10.22 -4.93 -11.79
CA ASN A 138 11.49 -5.45 -11.30
C ASN A 138 12.15 -4.62 -10.18
N PHE A 139 11.88 -3.33 -10.07
CA PHE A 139 12.42 -2.47 -8.99
C PHE A 139 11.37 -2.10 -7.95
N SER A 140 10.29 -2.88 -7.86
CA SER A 140 9.15 -2.62 -6.98
C SER A 140 9.60 -2.18 -5.58
N ARG A 141 8.98 -1.12 -5.05
CA ARG A 141 9.33 -0.57 -3.74
C ARG A 141 8.10 -0.32 -2.88
N THR A 142 8.03 -1.02 -1.76
CA THR A 142 6.96 -0.88 -0.76
C THR A 142 7.57 -0.89 0.63
N VAL A 143 7.15 0.05 1.47
CA VAL A 143 7.58 0.14 2.87
C VAL A 143 6.36 0.19 3.75
N ILE A 144 6.30 -0.69 4.75
CA ILE A 144 5.21 -0.77 5.73
C ILE A 144 5.80 -0.56 7.11
N MET A 145 5.47 0.54 7.77
CA MET A 145 6.09 0.93 9.03
C MET A 145 5.09 1.43 10.07
N HIS A 146 5.35 1.21 11.35
CA HIS A 146 4.47 1.63 12.46
C HIS A 146 3.00 1.25 12.24
N THR A 147 2.77 0.11 11.60
CA THR A 147 1.45 -0.33 11.16
C THR A 147 1.03 -1.53 12.00
N VAL A 148 -0.22 -1.52 12.46
CA VAL A 148 -0.83 -2.70 13.10
C VAL A 148 -1.21 -3.68 11.98
N ILE A 149 -0.80 -4.93 12.11
CA ILE A 149 -1.09 -5.98 11.13
C ILE A 149 -1.81 -7.11 11.85
N ASP A 150 -3.09 -7.32 11.49
CA ASP A 150 -3.89 -8.40 12.03
C ASP A 150 -3.40 -9.78 11.56
N ASP A 151 -3.91 -10.84 12.19
CA ASP A 151 -3.56 -12.25 11.90
C ASP A 151 -4.24 -12.71 10.60
N ILE A 152 -3.93 -12.05 9.50
CA ILE A 152 -4.48 -12.32 8.17
C ILE A 152 -3.38 -12.48 7.13
N ILE A 153 -2.16 -12.01 7.44
CA ILE A 153 -1.02 -12.07 6.54
C ILE A 153 -0.32 -13.43 6.67
N THR A 154 -0.12 -14.09 5.54
CA THR A 154 0.66 -15.34 5.44
C THR A 154 2.06 -15.12 6.01
N PRO A 155 2.67 -16.05 6.78
CA PRO A 155 3.99 -15.85 7.40
C PRO A 155 5.08 -15.39 6.43
N ALA A 156 5.05 -15.88 5.18
CA ALA A 156 5.92 -15.45 4.08
C ALA A 156 5.92 -13.93 3.83
N GLY A 157 4.80 -13.25 4.13
CA GLY A 157 4.58 -11.81 4.03
C GLY A 157 4.41 -11.31 2.60
N TRP A 158 5.31 -11.69 1.71
CA TRP A 158 5.38 -11.23 0.31
C TRP A 158 5.29 -12.42 -0.64
N VAL A 159 4.73 -12.23 -1.84
CA VAL A 159 4.58 -13.29 -2.84
C VAL A 159 5.25 -12.90 -4.17
N PRO A 160 5.88 -13.83 -4.90
CA PRO A 160 6.46 -13.52 -6.21
C PRO A 160 5.38 -13.04 -7.19
N TRP A 161 5.76 -12.16 -8.11
CA TRP A 161 4.92 -11.84 -9.27
C TRP A 161 4.94 -12.98 -10.28
N ASP A 162 6.15 -13.37 -10.69
CA ASP A 162 6.42 -14.50 -11.58
C ASP A 162 7.84 -15.02 -11.32
N ALA A 163 7.96 -16.30 -10.95
CA ALA A 163 9.23 -16.97 -10.67
C ALA A 163 10.20 -16.13 -9.80
N ARG A 164 11.32 -15.68 -10.39
CA ARG A 164 12.38 -14.87 -9.75
C ARG A 164 12.31 -13.38 -10.12
N TRP A 165 11.25 -12.95 -10.80
CA TRP A 165 11.09 -11.58 -11.28
C TRP A 165 11.14 -10.56 -10.13
N GLY A 166 12.07 -9.61 -10.22
CA GLY A 166 12.25 -8.53 -9.27
C GLY A 166 12.78 -8.92 -7.90
N LEU A 167 12.87 -10.21 -7.54
CA LEU A 167 13.19 -10.65 -6.17
C LEU A 167 14.57 -10.20 -5.67
N ASP A 168 15.51 -9.99 -6.60
CA ASP A 168 16.87 -9.55 -6.28
C ASP A 168 17.01 -8.02 -6.24
N THR A 169 16.09 -7.30 -6.88
CA THR A 169 16.20 -5.86 -7.19
C THR A 169 15.12 -5.00 -6.54
N LEU A 170 14.03 -5.61 -6.08
CA LEU A 170 12.98 -4.92 -5.32
C LEU A 170 13.52 -4.38 -3.98
N TYR A 171 12.74 -3.49 -3.37
CA TYR A 171 12.99 -2.99 -2.02
C TYR A 171 11.69 -3.10 -1.23
N TYR A 172 11.56 -4.17 -0.46
CA TYR A 172 10.45 -4.36 0.47
C TYR A 172 10.96 -4.33 1.90
N ALA A 173 10.33 -3.51 2.74
CA ALA A 173 10.76 -3.32 4.11
C ALA A 173 9.55 -3.24 5.05
N GLU A 174 9.73 -3.82 6.23
CA GLU A 174 8.84 -3.72 7.37
C GLU A 174 9.62 -3.07 8.53
N PHE A 175 9.04 -2.08 9.22
CA PHE A 175 9.73 -1.39 10.32
C PHE A 175 8.79 -1.10 11.48
N GLU A 176 9.07 -1.68 12.65
CA GLU A 176 8.32 -1.47 13.90
C GLU A 176 6.79 -1.65 13.75
N ASN A 177 6.38 -2.62 12.93
CA ASN A 177 4.99 -3.05 12.83
C ASN A 177 4.60 -3.86 14.06
N THR A 178 3.34 -3.76 14.47
CA THR A 178 2.80 -4.48 15.64
C THR A 178 1.59 -5.32 15.24
N GLY A 179 1.05 -6.10 16.18
CA GLY A 179 -0.07 -7.01 15.92
C GLY A 179 0.40 -8.43 15.52
N PRO A 180 -0.52 -9.39 15.53
CA PRO A 180 -0.17 -10.81 15.36
C PRO A 180 0.37 -11.16 13.96
N GLY A 181 0.05 -10.37 12.92
CA GLY A 181 0.58 -10.55 11.57
C GLY A 181 1.96 -9.94 11.32
N SER A 182 2.52 -9.21 12.30
CA SER A 182 3.79 -8.48 12.13
C SER A 182 5.05 -9.31 12.39
N ASN A 183 4.92 -10.58 12.78
CA ASN A 183 6.08 -11.44 13.01
C ASN A 183 6.86 -11.68 11.70
N THR A 184 8.11 -11.22 11.66
CA THR A 184 8.97 -11.31 10.47
C THR A 184 9.82 -12.57 10.38
N GLN A 185 9.82 -13.44 11.41
CA GLN A 185 10.67 -14.65 11.44
C GLN A 185 10.40 -15.64 10.30
N GLY A 186 9.17 -15.66 9.78
CA GLY A 186 8.75 -16.55 8.69
C GLY A 186 8.75 -15.89 7.31
N ARG A 187 9.23 -14.65 7.18
CA ARG A 187 9.22 -13.91 5.91
C ARG A 187 10.12 -14.58 4.89
N VAL A 188 9.79 -14.35 3.62
CA VAL A 188 10.67 -14.73 2.51
C VAL A 188 12.06 -14.10 2.64
N THR A 189 13.09 -14.79 2.15
CA THR A 189 14.50 -14.39 2.31
C THR A 189 15.11 -13.85 1.02
N TRP A 190 14.31 -13.18 0.19
CA TRP A 190 14.80 -12.64 -1.08
C TRP A 190 15.80 -11.49 -0.84
N PRO A 191 16.82 -11.30 -1.71
CA PRO A 191 17.77 -10.19 -1.53
C PRO A 191 17.12 -8.80 -1.52
N GLY A 192 15.95 -8.65 -2.14
CA GLY A 192 15.17 -7.41 -2.12
C GLY A 192 14.42 -7.14 -0.80
N ILE A 193 14.30 -8.11 0.10
CA ILE A 193 13.76 -7.89 1.45
C ILE A 193 14.83 -7.16 2.27
N LYS A 194 14.47 -5.99 2.82
CA LYS A 194 15.38 -5.11 3.54
C LYS A 194 15.00 -5.04 5.02
N HIS A 195 16.00 -5.27 5.86
CA HIS A 195 15.95 -4.93 7.27
C HIS A 195 16.53 -3.52 7.42
N ILE A 196 15.65 -2.56 7.68
CA ILE A 196 16.00 -1.14 7.66
C ILE A 196 16.22 -0.61 9.08
N THR A 197 17.15 0.32 9.21
CA THR A 197 17.42 1.09 10.42
C THR A 197 16.39 2.21 10.61
N PRO A 198 16.26 2.80 11.82
CA PRO A 198 15.42 3.98 12.01
C PRO A 198 15.78 5.14 11.06
N GLN A 199 17.07 5.34 10.76
CA GLN A 199 17.53 6.40 9.85
C GLN A 199 17.11 6.14 8.39
N GLU A 200 17.07 4.88 7.97
CA GLU A 200 16.57 4.47 6.65
C GLU A 200 15.05 4.58 6.59
N ALA A 201 14.34 4.19 7.65
CA ALA A 201 12.88 4.33 7.74
C ALA A 201 12.45 5.81 7.68
N GLU A 202 13.20 6.71 8.34
CA GLU A 202 12.98 8.17 8.28
C GLU A 202 12.99 8.71 6.84
N GLN A 203 13.73 8.09 5.90
CA GLN A 203 13.73 8.52 4.48
C GLN A 203 12.38 8.32 3.79
N PHE A 204 11.53 7.45 4.31
CA PHE A 204 10.19 7.17 3.79
C PHE A 204 9.10 8.00 4.46
N THR A 205 9.44 8.82 5.46
CA THR A 205 8.49 9.77 6.05
C THR A 205 8.15 10.87 5.05
N PRO A 206 6.93 11.45 5.09
CA PRO A 206 6.53 12.46 4.13
C PRO A 206 7.52 13.63 3.94
N VAL A 207 8.12 14.14 5.03
CA VAL A 207 9.05 15.28 4.97
C VAL A 207 10.36 14.98 4.23
N LYS A 208 10.79 13.70 4.19
CA LYS A 208 11.99 13.26 3.48
C LYS A 208 11.67 12.64 2.13
N PHE A 209 10.61 11.85 2.09
CA PHE A 209 10.23 11.08 0.91
C PHE A 209 9.79 11.98 -0.24
N TYR A 210 9.14 13.12 0.04
CA TYR A 210 8.88 14.16 -0.94
C TYR A 210 10.05 15.16 -0.95
N ALA A 211 11.03 14.91 -1.82
CA ALA A 211 12.29 15.66 -1.95
C ALA A 211 12.11 17.19 -2.08
N GLU A 212 10.97 17.63 -2.63
CA GLU A 212 10.63 19.05 -2.80
C GLU A 212 9.95 19.66 -1.56
N GLY A 213 9.73 18.85 -0.53
CA GLY A 213 9.07 19.21 0.72
C GLY A 213 7.61 18.75 0.82
N ASP A 214 7.03 19.08 1.97
CA ASP A 214 5.69 18.69 2.43
C ASP A 214 4.71 19.87 2.52
N SER A 215 5.08 21.04 1.98
CA SER A 215 4.28 22.26 2.10
C SER A 215 2.87 22.09 1.54
N TRP A 216 2.72 21.41 0.40
CA TRP A 216 1.44 21.14 -0.23
C TRP A 216 0.50 20.27 0.63
N ILE A 217 1.05 19.45 1.54
CA ILE A 217 0.25 18.70 2.51
C ILE A 217 -0.20 19.62 3.65
N LYS A 218 0.71 20.47 4.14
CA LYS A 218 0.40 21.48 5.19
C LYS A 218 -0.66 22.47 4.72
N ASP A 219 -0.55 22.93 3.47
CA ASP A 219 -1.48 23.87 2.84
C ASP A 219 -2.88 23.27 2.66
N ALA A 220 -2.98 21.93 2.51
CA ALA A 220 -4.25 21.22 2.47
C ALA A 220 -4.97 21.17 3.84
N ASN A 221 -4.30 21.58 4.92
CA ASN A 221 -4.85 21.69 6.28
C ASN A 221 -5.52 20.39 6.78
N VAL A 222 -4.84 19.26 6.57
CA VAL A 222 -5.24 17.92 7.03
C VAL A 222 -4.31 17.46 8.18
N PRO A 223 -4.74 16.54 9.05
CA PRO A 223 -3.84 15.92 10.02
C PRO A 223 -2.61 15.31 9.31
N TYR A 224 -1.43 15.56 9.87
CA TYR A 224 -0.19 15.25 9.19
C TYR A 224 0.93 15.00 10.20
N THR A 225 1.53 13.82 10.12
CA THR A 225 2.78 13.51 10.83
C THR A 225 3.92 13.57 9.82
N ALA A 226 4.86 14.49 10.04
CA ALA A 226 5.90 14.79 9.06
C ALA A 226 7.03 13.75 9.01
N GLY A 227 7.45 13.28 10.20
CA GLY A 227 8.55 12.34 10.45
C GLY A 227 8.12 11.18 11.35
N MET A 228 9.09 10.53 12.01
CA MET A 228 8.84 9.41 12.95
C MET A 228 8.60 9.84 14.42
N SER A 229 8.49 11.15 14.72
CA SER A 229 8.39 11.70 16.09
C SER A 229 6.98 11.80 16.65
#